data_AF-A0A366K0N6-F1
#
_entry.id   AF-A0A366K0N6-F1
#
_cell.length_a   1.000
_cell.length_b   1.000
_cell.length_c   1.000
_cell.angle_alpha   90.00
_cell.angle_beta   90.00
_cell.angle_gamma   90.00
#
_symmetry.space_group_name_H-M   'P 1'
#
loop_
_entity.id
_entity.type
_entity.pdbx_description
1 polymer ?
#
loop_
_entity_poly.entity_id
_entity_poly.type
_entity_poly.pdbx_seq_one_letter_code
_entity_poly.pdbx_strand_id
1 'polypeptide(L)'
;MRIVIETMLNIEGIRGSSRGEFFVRDRDFKDDPNFAVAVVAYQWIQQQWRESGCRDMIIEMVTWNEENDITEGVKQIRPVVKV
;
A
#
# COMPACT_ATOMS: atom_id res chain seq x y z
N MET A 1 14.09 -5.38 6.63
CA MET A 1 13.99 -5.83 5.23
C MET A 1 13.66 -4.62 4.38
N ARG A 2 14.46 -4.37 3.34
CA ARG A 2 14.28 -3.25 2.43
C ARG A 2 13.50 -3.71 1.21
N ILE A 3 12.44 -3.01 0.86
CA ILE A 3 11.54 -3.37 -0.24
C ILE A 3 11.15 -2.12 -1.03
N VAL A 4 10.74 -2.33 -2.27
CA VAL A 4 10.14 -1.30 -3.09
C VAL A 4 8.65 -1.62 -3.22
N ILE A 5 7.79 -0.63 -2.97
CA ILE A 5 6.35 -0.73 -3.17
C ILE A 5 5.98 0.14 -4.36
N GLU A 6 5.15 -0.40 -5.25
CA GLU A 6 4.52 0.32 -6.33
C GLU A 6 3.00 0.31 -6.15
N THR A 7 2.38 1.48 -6.32
CA THR A 7 0.93 1.67 -6.22
C THR A 7 0.41 2.27 -7.51
N MET A 8 -0.65 1.69 -8.07
CA MET A 8 -1.49 2.32 -9.09
C MET A 8 -2.82 2.71 -8.47
N LEU A 9 -3.06 4.02 -8.43
CA LEU A 9 -4.23 4.60 -7.81
C LEU A 9 -5.02 5.38 -8.86
N ASN A 10 -6.34 5.29 -8.77
CA ASN A 10 -7.25 6.07 -9.57
C ASN A 10 -7.97 7.07 -8.67
N ILE A 11 -7.66 8.35 -8.84
CA ILE A 11 -8.21 9.46 -8.07
C ILE A 11 -9.14 10.22 -9.00
N GLU A 12 -10.45 10.13 -8.76
CA GLU A 12 -11.48 10.81 -9.56
C GLU A 12 -11.37 10.58 -11.09
N GLY A 13 -10.96 9.38 -11.50
CA GLY A 13 -10.78 9.01 -12.92
C GLY A 13 -9.37 9.25 -13.46
N ILE A 14 -8.47 9.85 -12.67
CA ILE A 14 -7.07 10.06 -13.05
C ILE A 14 -6.22 8.94 -12.46
N ARG A 15 -5.60 8.15 -13.33
CA ARG A 15 -4.65 7.10 -12.94
C ARG A 15 -3.26 7.68 -12.71
N GLY A 16 -2.70 7.39 -11.54
CA GLY A 16 -1.32 7.71 -11.19
C GLY A 16 -0.59 6.46 -10.70
N SER A 17 0.68 6.33 -11.10
CA SER A 17 1.59 5.37 -10.51
C SER A 17 2.55 6.07 -9.56
N SER A 18 2.91 5.40 -8.48
CA SER A 18 3.90 5.89 -7.52
C SER A 18 4.75 4.72 -7.04
N ARG A 19 6.05 4.97 -6.88
CA ARG A 19 7.02 3.98 -6.45
C ARG A 19 7.84 4.55 -5.29
N GLY A 20 7.97 3.77 -4.22
CA GLY A 20 8.67 4.18 -3.01
C GLY A 20 9.47 3.04 -2.39
N GLU A 21 10.54 3.38 -1.69
CA GLU A 21 11.36 2.42 -0.95
C GLU A 21 11.01 2.47 0.55
N PHE A 22 10.84 1.30 1.14
CA PHE A 22 10.37 1.15 2.52
C PHE A 22 11.17 0.11 3.28
N PHE A 23 11.15 0.25 4.61
CA PHE A 23 11.74 -0.73 5.53
C PHE A 23 10.63 -1.45 6.30
N VAL A 24 10.53 -2.75 6.09
CA VAL A 24 9.68 -3.66 6.87
C VAL A 24 10.52 -4.32 7.96
N ARG A 25 9.95 -4.54 9.14
CA ARG A 25 10.63 -5.26 10.23
C ARG A 25 10.93 -6.69 9.80
N ASP A 26 12.16 -7.15 10.03
CA ASP A 26 12.58 -8.49 9.61
C ASP A 26 11.76 -9.60 10.25
N ARG A 27 11.28 -9.40 11.48
CA ARG A 27 10.44 -10.38 12.17
C ARG A 27 9.09 -10.54 11.48
N ASP A 28 8.40 -9.43 11.23
CA ASP A 28 7.06 -9.43 10.63
C ASP A 28 7.13 -9.94 9.18
N PHE A 29 8.19 -9.55 8.46
CA PHE A 29 8.45 -10.05 7.11
C PHE A 29 8.72 -11.55 7.06
N LYS A 30 9.36 -12.14 8.07
CA LYS A 30 9.61 -13.59 8.12
C LYS A 30 8.35 -14.41 8.45
N ASP A 31 7.38 -13.81 9.13
CA ASP A 31 6.14 -14.47 9.53
C ASP A 31 5.15 -14.50 8.36
N ASP A 32 4.83 -13.32 7.82
CA ASP A 32 4.04 -13.16 6.60
C ASP A 32 4.55 -11.95 5.79
N PRO A 33 5.38 -12.19 4.76
CA PRO A 33 5.93 -11.12 3.94
C PRO A 33 4.85 -10.24 3.32
N ASN A 34 3.82 -10.86 2.73
CA ASN A 34 2.79 -10.15 1.97
C ASN A 34 1.92 -9.31 2.89
N PHE A 35 1.52 -9.84 4.04
CA PHE A 35 0.76 -9.06 5.02
C PHE A 35 1.60 -7.92 5.59
N ALA A 36 2.85 -8.17 5.97
CA ALA A 36 3.73 -7.13 6.52
C ALA A 36 3.96 -6.00 5.51
N VAL A 37 4.15 -6.32 4.23
CA VAL A 37 4.26 -5.32 3.17
C VAL A 37 2.92 -4.61 2.93
N ALA A 38 1.80 -5.34 2.93
CA ALA A 38 0.47 -4.76 2.74
C ALA A 38 0.12 -3.71 3.80
N VAL A 39 0.52 -3.92 5.05
CA VAL A 39 0.34 -2.92 6.12
C VAL A 39 1.11 -1.63 5.81
N VAL A 40 2.37 -1.74 5.38
CA VAL A 40 3.17 -0.57 5.00
C VAL A 40 2.61 0.13 3.76
N ALA A 41 2.21 -0.64 2.74
CA ALA A 41 1.58 -0.12 1.54
C ALA A 41 0.27 0.64 1.86
N TYR A 42 -0.57 0.08 2.72
CA TYR A 42 -1.82 0.73 3.14
C TYR A 42 -1.55 2.06 3.85
N GLN A 43 -0.57 2.11 4.76
CA GLN A 43 -0.17 3.35 5.41
C GLN A 43 0.29 4.42 4.42
N TRP A 44 1.05 4.02 3.40
CA TRP A 44 1.50 4.94 2.36
C TRP A 44 0.36 5.41 1.45
N ILE A 45 -0.56 4.53 1.08
CA ILE A 45 -1.78 4.90 0.32
C ILE A 45 -2.63 5.89 1.10
N GLN A 46 -2.78 5.71 2.41
CA GLN A 46 -3.47 6.68 3.28
C GLN A 46 -2.77 8.05 3.30
N GLN A 47 -1.44 8.09 3.20
CA GLN A 47 -0.70 9.33 3.05
C GLN A 47 -0.97 9.98 1.67
N GLN A 48 -0.86 9.21 0.58
CA GLN A 48 -1.16 9.68 -0.78
C GLN A 48 -2.60 10.21 -0.89
N TRP A 49 -3.56 9.58 -0.21
CA TRP A 49 -4.94 10.03 -0.15
C TRP A 49 -5.10 11.39 0.56
N ARG A 50 -4.36 11.60 1.66
CA ARG A 50 -4.36 12.92 2.33
C ARG A 50 -3.71 13.99 1.46
N GLU A 51 -2.61 13.65 0.78
CA GLU A 51 -1.89 14.54 -0.13
C GLU A 51 -2.73 14.92 -1.37
N SER A 52 -3.61 14.04 -1.83
CA SER A 52 -4.53 14.32 -2.94
C SER A 52 -5.76 15.14 -2.51
N GLY A 53 -5.85 15.55 -1.24
CA GLY A 53 -6.98 16.31 -0.70
C GLY A 53 -8.17 15.45 -0.31
N CYS A 54 -7.93 14.18 0.07
CA CYS A 54 -8.95 13.24 0.55
C CYS A 54 -10.05 12.95 -0.47
N ARG A 55 -9.72 12.99 -1.76
CA ARG A 55 -10.64 12.70 -2.88
C ARG A 55 -10.97 11.23 -2.98
N ASP A 56 -12.03 10.90 -3.70
CA ASP A 56 -12.39 9.51 -4.00
C ASP A 56 -11.23 8.81 -4.71
N MET A 57 -10.78 7.71 -4.11
CA MET A 57 -9.62 6.94 -4.54
C MET A 57 -9.98 5.47 -4.67
N ILE A 58 -9.59 4.87 -5.79
CA ILE A 58 -9.65 3.43 -6.02
C ILE A 58 -8.21 2.89 -6.05
N ILE A 59 -7.96 1.85 -5.26
CA ILE A 59 -6.72 1.08 -5.29
C ILE A 59 -6.83 0.10 -6.46
N GLU A 60 -6.19 0.40 -7.59
CA GLU A 60 -6.22 -0.46 -8.77
C GLU A 60 -5.19 -1.59 -8.66
N MET A 61 -3.97 -1.29 -8.22
CA MET A 61 -2.89 -2.28 -8.08
C MET A 61 -1.88 -1.88 -7.01
N VAL A 62 -1.37 -2.86 -6.27
CA VAL A 62 -0.25 -2.70 -5.34
C VAL A 62 0.70 -3.88 -5.47
N THR A 63 1.96 -3.61 -5.79
CA THR A 63 3.00 -4.65 -5.89
C THR A 63 4.19 -4.31 -5.01
N TRP A 64 4.98 -5.33 -4.66
CA TRP A 64 6.28 -5.13 -4.04
C TRP A 64 7.40 -5.92 -4.72
N ASN A 65 8.56 -5.26 -4.78
CA ASN A 65 9.73 -5.69 -5.54
C ASN A 65 9.39 -6.10 -6.98
N GLU A 66 8.43 -5.41 -7.61
CA GLU A 66 7.97 -5.61 -9.00
C GLU A 66 7.34 -6.98 -9.31
N GLU A 67 7.38 -7.93 -8.37
CA GLU A 67 6.96 -9.32 -8.60
C GLU A 67 5.68 -9.70 -7.85
N ASN A 68 5.48 -9.16 -6.66
CA ASN A 68 4.49 -9.69 -5.72
C ASN A 68 3.27 -8.78 -5.67
N ASP A 69 2.15 -9.21 -6.26
CA ASP A 69 0.86 -8.53 -6.17
C ASP A 69 0.20 -8.77 -4.80
N ILE A 70 -0.07 -7.68 -4.09
CA ILE A 70 -0.70 -7.66 -2.76
C ILE A 70 -1.98 -6.82 -2.74
N THR A 71 -2.54 -6.48 -3.90
CA THR A 71 -3.68 -5.58 -4.07
C THR A 71 -4.86 -5.97 -3.19
N GLU A 72 -5.26 -7.25 -3.23
CA GLU A 72 -6.39 -7.74 -2.43
C GLU A 72 -6.07 -7.77 -0.93
N GLY A 73 -4.82 -8.06 -0.57
CA GLY A 73 -4.34 -7.98 0.81
C GLY A 73 -4.48 -6.56 1.37
N VAL A 74 -4.09 -5.55 0.59
CA VAL A 74 -4.21 -4.14 0.96
C VAL A 74 -5.68 -3.70 1.10
N LYS A 75 -6.55 -4.08 0.16
CA LYS A 75 -7.99 -3.73 0.22
C LYS A 75 -8.71 -4.35 1.42
N GLN A 76 -8.23 -5.48 1.91
CA GLN A 76 -8.81 -6.15 3.08
C GLN A 76 -8.35 -5.54 4.42
N ILE A 77 -7.30 -4.71 4.42
CA ILE A 77 -6.84 -4.03 5.63
C ILE A 77 -7.92 -3.03 6.05
N ARG A 78 -8.60 -3.37 7.15
CA ARG A 78 -9.52 -2.45 7.80
C ARG A 78 -8.73 -1.57 8.75
N PRO A 79 -8.89 -0.23 8.70
CA PRO A 79 -8.35 0.61 9.75
C PRO A 79 -9.02 0.19 11.07
N VAL A 80 -8.20 -0.20 12.05
CA VAL A 80 -8.68 -0.32 13.43
C VAL A 80 -8.86 1.10 13.95
N VAL A 81 -10.02 1.70 13.64
CA VAL A 81 -10.42 2.96 14.24
C VAL A 81 -10.70 2.64 15.70
N LYS A 82 -9.75 2.99 16.59
CA LYS A 82 -10.09 3.14 18.01
C LYS A 82 -10.95 4.40 18.10
N VAL A 83 -12.27 4.18 18.20
CA VAL A 83 -13.25 5.21 18.57
C VAL A 83 -13.05 5.59 20.03
#